data_AF-A0A396MP00-F1
#
_entry.id   AF-A0A396MP00-F1
#
_cell.length_a   1.000
_cell.length_b   1.000
_cell.length_c   1.000
_cell.angle_alpha   90.00
_cell.angle_beta   90.00
_cell.angle_gamma   90.00
#
_symmetry.space_group_name_H-M   'P 1'
#
loop_
_entity.id
_entity.type
_entity.pdbx_description
1 polymer ?
#
loop_
_entity_poly.entity_id
_entity_poly.type
_entity_poly.pdbx_seq_one_letter_code
_entity_poly.pdbx_strand_id
1 'polypeptide(L)'
;MEDKGFALWAAGGFDGRSKRGYAITAAGPDGRPLKPYRLIRETNGRHLLLPLYQGCFIAESKALPRGGPLTSLYQVIGFIGRDGKLYAKNQCLCSSGDSFFISRMKEGEADRFSGLMESAAYMASKESNTSTEYWW
;
A
#
# COMPACT_ATOMS: atom_id res chain seq x y z
N MET A 1 -7.74 8.76 27.25
CA MET A 1 -6.71 8.05 26.48
C MET A 1 -6.62 8.82 25.18
N GLU A 2 -5.59 9.65 25.00
CA GLU A 2 -5.48 10.49 23.80
C GLU A 2 -5.58 9.62 22.55
N ASP A 3 -6.49 9.99 21.64
CA ASP A 3 -6.71 9.38 20.34
C ASP A 3 -5.45 9.49 19.47
N LYS A 4 -4.43 8.68 19.77
CA LYS A 4 -3.28 8.50 18.89
C LYS A 4 -3.79 7.77 17.64
N GLY A 5 -4.24 8.55 16.66
CA GLY A 5 -4.64 8.04 15.35
C GLY A 5 -3.51 7.23 14.73
N PHE A 6 -3.85 6.09 14.13
CA PHE A 6 -2.87 5.29 13.40
C PHE A 6 -2.55 5.99 12.08
N ALA A 7 -1.32 5.82 11.61
CA ALA A 7 -0.92 6.35 10.32
C ALA A 7 0.05 5.41 9.60
N LEU A 8 0.00 5.47 8.28
CA LEU A 8 0.87 4.73 7.38
C LEU A 8 1.63 5.73 6.52
N TRP A 9 2.94 5.55 6.37
CA TRP A 9 3.65 6.23 5.29
C TRP A 9 3.36 5.50 3.98
N ALA A 10 2.59 6.12 3.09
CA ALA A 10 2.67 5.76 1.68
C ALA A 10 4.10 6.04 1.22
N ALA A 11 4.71 5.02 0.67
CA ALA A 11 6.12 4.99 0.37
C ALA A 11 6.35 4.19 -0.91
N GLY A 12 7.46 4.41 -1.58
CA GLY A 12 7.91 3.47 -2.58
C GLY A 12 8.84 4.00 -3.64
N GLY A 13 9.37 3.07 -4.43
CA GLY A 13 10.31 3.31 -5.50
C GLY A 13 11.12 2.06 -5.79
N PHE A 14 11.86 2.12 -6.90
CA PHE A 14 12.74 1.07 -7.35
C PHE A 14 14.21 1.48 -7.15
N ASP A 15 14.96 0.61 -6.50
CA ASP A 15 16.41 0.74 -6.39
C ASP A 15 17.09 -0.07 -7.51
N GLY A 16 17.62 0.64 -8.51
CA GLY A 16 18.32 0.05 -9.64
C GLY A 16 19.58 -0.74 -9.25
N ARG A 17 20.20 -0.46 -8.10
CA ARG A 17 21.38 -1.20 -7.63
C ARG A 17 21.02 -2.59 -7.13
N SER A 18 20.00 -2.68 -6.28
CA SER A 18 19.51 -3.97 -5.76
C SER A 18 18.53 -4.67 -6.71
N LYS A 19 18.10 -3.99 -7.79
CA LYS A 19 17.09 -4.43 -8.75
C LYS A 19 15.79 -4.85 -8.07
N ARG A 20 15.40 -4.10 -7.05
CA ARG A 20 14.22 -4.35 -6.24
C ARG A 20 13.46 -3.06 -6.03
N GLY A 21 12.15 -3.19 -6.04
CA GLY A 21 11.27 -2.09 -5.72
C GLY A 21 10.24 -2.47 -4.67
N TYR A 22 9.78 -1.47 -3.95
CA TYR A 22 8.75 -1.59 -2.95
C TYR A 22 7.81 -0.41 -3.08
N ALA A 23 6.53 -0.64 -2.86
CA ALA A 23 5.62 0.44 -2.57
C ALA A 23 4.51 -0.03 -1.64
N ILE A 24 3.98 0.92 -0.88
CA ILE A 24 2.79 0.74 -0.06
C ILE A 24 1.96 2.01 -0.12
N THR A 25 0.64 1.86 -0.20
CA THR A 25 -0.31 2.97 -0.08
C THR A 25 -1.65 2.45 0.46
N ALA A 26 -2.56 3.36 0.78
CA ALA A 26 -3.84 3.01 1.39
C ALA A 26 -5.01 3.82 0.85
N ALA A 27 -6.20 3.22 0.95
CA ALA A 27 -7.48 3.81 0.60
C ALA A 27 -8.45 3.73 1.78
N GLY A 28 -9.47 4.59 1.75
CA GLY A 28 -10.62 4.48 2.64
C GLY A 28 -11.45 3.21 2.36
N PRO A 29 -12.40 2.87 3.25
CA PRO A 29 -13.35 1.77 3.02
C PRO A 29 -14.17 1.95 1.73
N ASP A 30 -14.25 3.19 1.25
CA ASP A 30 -14.96 3.53 0.03
C ASP A 30 -14.13 3.29 -1.25
N GLY A 31 -12.85 2.93 -1.13
CA GLY A 31 -11.89 2.77 -2.23
C GLY A 31 -11.21 4.07 -2.66
N ARG A 32 -11.54 5.20 -2.03
CA ARG A 32 -10.99 6.51 -2.41
C ARG A 32 -9.66 6.80 -1.70
N PRO A 33 -8.79 7.63 -2.30
CA PRO A 33 -7.56 8.07 -1.67
C PRO A 33 -7.80 8.76 -0.32
N LEU A 34 -6.96 8.44 0.66
CA LEU A 34 -7.00 9.06 1.99
C LEU A 34 -6.36 10.46 1.95
N LYS A 35 -6.95 11.43 2.67
CA LYS A 35 -6.35 12.75 2.81
C LYS A 35 -5.10 12.67 3.70
N PRO A 36 -3.90 13.03 3.21
CA PRO A 36 -2.67 12.90 3.98
C PRO A 36 -2.61 13.92 5.13
N TYR A 37 -2.03 13.51 6.26
CA TYR A 37 -1.63 14.39 7.36
C TYR A 37 -0.36 15.18 7.05
N ARG A 38 0.58 14.56 6.33
CA ARG A 38 1.88 15.15 6.00
C ARG A 38 2.37 14.66 4.64
N LEU A 39 3.24 15.46 4.04
CA LEU A 39 3.93 15.15 2.79
C LEU A 39 5.44 15.32 3.00
N ILE A 40 6.21 14.34 2.53
CA ILE A 40 7.66 14.43 2.35
C ILE A 40 8.03 13.86 0.97
N ARG A 41 9.28 14.01 0.52
CA ARG A 41 9.73 13.57 -0.81
C ARG A 41 11.07 12.83 -0.72
N GLU A 42 11.09 11.73 0.02
CA GLU A 42 12.28 10.88 0.11
C GLU A 42 12.43 10.02 -1.13
N THR A 43 13.61 10.00 -1.74
CA THR A 43 13.89 9.10 -2.87
C THR A 43 13.70 7.64 -2.46
N ASN A 44 12.81 6.94 -3.16
CA ASN A 44 12.41 5.55 -2.91
C ASN A 44 11.95 5.31 -1.46
N GLY A 45 11.43 6.35 -0.81
CA GLY A 45 11.17 6.36 0.62
C GLY A 45 9.75 6.78 0.93
N ARG A 46 9.59 7.47 2.05
CA ARG A 46 8.29 7.96 2.52
C ARG A 46 7.85 9.15 1.68
N HIS A 47 6.56 9.23 1.40
CA HIS A 47 5.97 10.30 0.60
C HIS A 47 4.77 10.96 1.28
N LEU A 48 3.77 10.19 1.69
CA LEU A 48 2.54 10.72 2.31
C LEU A 48 2.27 10.02 3.63
N LEU A 49 2.01 10.76 4.71
CA LEU A 49 1.54 10.18 5.96
C LEU A 49 0.02 10.12 5.91
N LEU A 50 -0.54 8.93 5.70
CA LEU A 50 -1.97 8.69 5.56
C LEU A 50 -2.59 8.28 6.90
N PRO A 51 -3.79 8.78 7.25
CA PRO A 51 -4.57 8.23 8.37
C PRO A 51 -4.91 6.77 8.10
N LEU A 52 -4.78 5.92 9.12
CA LEU A 52 -5.18 4.52 9.03
C LEU A 52 -6.21 4.22 10.12
N TYR A 53 -7.27 3.52 9.75
CA TYR A 53 -8.32 3.08 10.68
C TYR A 53 -8.91 1.75 10.21
N GLN A 54 -9.67 1.11 11.09
CA GLN A 54 -10.31 -0.17 10.76
C GLN A 54 -11.25 0.02 9.55
N GLY A 55 -11.15 -0.89 8.58
CA GLY A 55 -11.86 -0.82 7.30
C GLY A 55 -11.06 -0.19 6.16
N CYS A 56 -9.95 0.50 6.44
CA CYS A 56 -9.03 0.93 5.39
C CYS A 56 -8.47 -0.26 4.61
N PHE A 57 -8.12 0.00 3.35
CA PHE A 57 -7.45 -0.95 2.48
C PHE A 57 -6.01 -0.51 2.26
N ILE A 58 -5.08 -1.47 2.21
CA ILE A 58 -3.65 -1.24 1.98
C ILE A 58 -3.26 -2.06 0.76
N ALA A 59 -2.67 -1.43 -0.25
CA ALA A 59 -1.95 -2.13 -1.30
C ALA A 59 -0.45 -2.09 -1.01
N GLU A 60 0.17 -3.26 -1.01
CA GLU A 60 1.62 -3.42 -0.95
C GLU A 60 2.08 -4.07 -2.26
N SER A 61 3.14 -3.53 -2.86
CA SER A 61 3.72 -4.06 -4.08
C SER A 61 5.23 -4.22 -3.97
N LYS A 62 5.75 -5.29 -4.58
CA LYS A 62 7.18 -5.62 -4.64
C LYS A 62 7.57 -5.89 -6.08
N ALA A 63 8.41 -5.03 -6.64
CA ALA A 63 9.01 -5.25 -7.96
C ALA A 63 10.25 -6.15 -7.80
N LEU A 64 10.27 -7.25 -8.54
CA LEU A 64 11.33 -8.26 -8.50
C LEU A 64 12.31 -8.08 -9.68
N PRO A 65 13.55 -8.62 -9.59
CA PRO A 65 14.53 -8.51 -10.68
C PRO A 65 14.10 -9.17 -12.00
N ARG A 66 13.13 -10.10 -11.95
CA ARG A 66 12.56 -10.80 -13.10
C ARG A 66 11.06 -10.90 -12.88
N GLY A 67 10.29 -10.50 -13.88
CA GLY A 67 8.83 -10.45 -13.83
C GLY A 67 8.28 -9.11 -13.33
N GLY A 68 6.97 -8.95 -13.45
CA GLY A 68 6.21 -7.82 -12.96
C GLY A 68 6.06 -7.80 -11.44
N PRO A 69 5.51 -6.70 -10.90
CA PRO A 69 5.38 -6.50 -9.47
C PRO A 69 4.38 -7.47 -8.84
N LEU A 70 4.77 -8.10 -7.73
CA LEU A 70 3.86 -8.85 -6.88
C LEU A 70 3.08 -7.88 -6.00
N THR A 71 1.76 -7.83 -6.16
CA THR A 71 0.90 -6.84 -5.50
C THR A 71 -0.17 -7.52 -4.67
N SER A 72 -0.31 -7.11 -3.41
CA SER A 72 -1.27 -7.65 -2.47
C SER A 72 -2.16 -6.55 -1.90
N LEU A 73 -3.44 -6.85 -1.79
CA LEU A 73 -4.45 -6.00 -1.16
C LEU A 73 -4.82 -6.57 0.20
N TYR A 74 -4.76 -5.73 1.21
CA TYR A 74 -5.11 -6.05 2.59
C TYR A 74 -6.22 -5.14 3.09
N GLN A 75 -7.11 -5.66 3.93
CA GLN A 75 -8.03 -4.86 4.73
C GLN A 75 -7.53 -4.79 6.18
N VAL A 76 -7.54 -3.59 6.75
CA VAL A 76 -7.28 -3.38 8.17
C VAL A 76 -8.51 -3.81 8.97
N ILE A 77 -8.41 -4.92 9.68
CA ILE A 77 -9.50 -5.50 10.48
C ILE A 77 -9.42 -5.14 11.96
N GLY A 78 -8.38 -4.39 12.35
CA GLY A 78 -8.21 -3.89 13.71
C GLY A 78 -6.76 -3.54 13.99
N PHE A 79 -6.46 -3.25 15.25
CA PHE A 79 -5.12 -2.91 15.71
C PHE A 79 -4.79 -3.66 16.99
N ILE A 80 -3.53 -4.04 17.15
CA ILE A 80 -3.05 -4.75 18.33
C ILE A 80 -1.83 -4.03 18.91
N GLY A 81 -1.78 -3.91 20.23
CA GLY A 81 -0.60 -3.50 20.96
C GLY A 81 0.24 -4.72 21.34
N ARG A 82 1.54 -4.72 21.03
CA ARG A 82 2.48 -5.77 21.40
C ARG A 82 3.87 -5.16 21.61
N ASP A 83 4.53 -5.53 22.71
CA ASP A 83 5.92 -5.10 23.02
C ASP A 83 6.11 -3.58 22.95
N GLY A 84 5.14 -2.81 23.46
CA GLY A 84 5.15 -1.34 23.43
C GLY A 84 4.94 -0.73 22.03
N LYS A 85 4.69 -1.55 21.02
CA LYS A 85 4.43 -1.15 19.63
C LYS A 85 2.97 -1.42 19.25
N LEU A 86 2.48 -0.67 18.27
CA LEU A 86 1.14 -0.85 17.70
C LEU A 86 1.26 -1.41 16.28
N TYR A 87 0.45 -2.41 15.99
CA TYR A 87 0.43 -3.10 14.70
C TYR A 87 -0.98 -3.09 14.12
N ALA A 88 -1.09 -2.82 12.82
CA ALA A 88 -2.32 -3.07 12.08
C ALA A 88 -2.52 -4.58 11.91
N LYS A 89 -3.68 -5.07 12.32
CA LYS A 89 -4.12 -6.43 12.03
C LYS A 89 -4.77 -6.41 10.65
N ASN A 90 -4.17 -7.13 9.71
CA ASN A 90 -4.54 -7.10 8.30
C ASN A 90 -5.06 -8.47 7.84
N GLN A 91 -6.10 -8.46 7.01
CA GLN A 91 -6.57 -9.63 6.27
C GLN A 91 -6.17 -9.47 4.80
N CYS A 92 -5.40 -10.42 4.26
CA CYS A 92 -5.10 -10.45 2.83
C CYS A 92 -6.35 -10.86 2.06
N LEU A 93 -6.77 -10.00 1.13
CA LEU A 93 -7.96 -10.19 0.30
C LEU A 93 -7.61 -10.63 -1.11
N CYS A 94 -6.53 -10.08 -1.67
CA CYS A 94 -6.10 -10.39 -3.02
C CYS A 94 -4.58 -10.36 -3.10
N SER A 95 -4.00 -11.22 -3.95
CA SER A 95 -2.60 -11.16 -4.33
C SER A 95 -2.45 -11.53 -5.80
N SER A 96 -1.65 -10.74 -6.52
CA SER A 96 -1.42 -10.88 -7.95
C SER A 96 0.06 -10.81 -8.30
N GLY A 97 0.43 -11.51 -9.36
CA GLY A 97 1.72 -11.44 -10.04
C GLY A 97 1.59 -11.99 -11.46
N ASP A 98 2.69 -12.04 -12.22
CA ASP A 98 2.67 -12.37 -13.65
C ASP A 98 1.94 -13.67 -14.02
N SER A 99 1.98 -14.67 -13.15
CA SER A 99 1.44 -16.01 -13.42
C SER A 99 0.30 -16.43 -12.49
N PHE A 100 -0.16 -15.54 -11.62
CA PHE A 100 -1.21 -15.89 -10.66
C PHE A 100 -2.06 -14.69 -10.25
N PHE A 101 -3.32 -15.00 -9.94
CA PHE A 101 -4.24 -14.12 -9.26
C PHE A 101 -5.03 -14.95 -8.24
N ILE A 102 -4.96 -14.57 -6.97
CA ILE A 102 -5.68 -15.25 -5.89
C ILE A 102 -6.49 -14.20 -5.17
N SER A 103 -7.82 -14.34 -5.18
CA SER A 103 -8.74 -13.41 -4.51
C SER A 103 -9.70 -14.16 -3.58
N ARG A 104 -9.97 -13.54 -2.43
CA ARG A 104 -11.00 -13.90 -1.45
C ARG A 104 -12.14 -12.88 -1.43
N MET A 105 -12.09 -11.90 -2.33
CA MET A 105 -13.12 -10.87 -2.46
C MET A 105 -14.33 -11.41 -3.19
N LYS A 106 -15.49 -10.78 -3.00
CA LYS A 106 -16.67 -11.10 -3.81
C LYS A 106 -16.43 -10.66 -5.25
N GLU A 107 -17.10 -11.33 -6.18
CA GLU A 107 -17.06 -10.98 -7.60
C GLU A 107 -17.46 -9.50 -7.80
N GLY A 108 -16.68 -8.76 -8.59
CA GLY A 108 -16.86 -7.32 -8.82
C GLY A 108 -16.31 -6.38 -7.74
N GLU A 109 -15.91 -6.85 -6.56
CA GLU A 109 -15.29 -5.98 -5.54
C GLU A 109 -13.83 -5.66 -5.86
N ALA A 110 -13.13 -6.54 -6.58
CA ALA A 110 -11.73 -6.34 -6.95
C ALA A 110 -11.53 -5.09 -7.82
N ASP A 111 -12.48 -4.80 -8.72
CA ASP A 111 -12.43 -3.65 -9.63
C ASP A 111 -12.47 -2.32 -8.88
N ARG A 112 -13.08 -2.29 -7.69
CA ARG A 112 -13.10 -1.09 -6.84
C ARG A 112 -11.70 -0.68 -6.36
N PHE A 113 -10.79 -1.64 -6.23
CA PHE A 113 -9.45 -1.44 -5.67
C PHE A 113 -8.33 -1.68 -6.70
N SER A 114 -8.68 -1.93 -7.97
CA SER A 114 -7.70 -2.13 -9.05
C SER A 114 -6.75 -0.94 -9.15
N GLY A 115 -7.30 0.27 -9.15
CA GLY A 115 -6.55 1.52 -9.17
C GLY A 115 -5.57 1.67 -8.00
N LEU A 116 -5.98 1.31 -6.78
CA LEU A 116 -5.11 1.30 -5.60
C LEU A 116 -3.93 0.33 -5.79
N MET A 117 -4.21 -0.87 -6.29
CA MET A 117 -3.19 -1.89 -6.56
C MET A 117 -2.23 -1.48 -7.69
N GLU A 118 -2.77 -0.95 -8.79
CA GLU A 118 -2.01 -0.42 -9.92
C GLU A 118 -1.09 0.73 -9.50
N SER A 119 -1.59 1.64 -8.66
CA SER A 119 -0.80 2.73 -8.11
C SER A 119 0.39 2.19 -7.30
N ALA A 120 0.18 1.19 -6.45
CA ALA A 120 1.27 0.55 -5.71
C ALA A 120 2.27 -0.15 -6.66
N ALA A 121 1.79 -0.91 -7.64
CA ALA A 121 2.62 -1.58 -8.64
C ALA A 121 3.49 -0.60 -9.45
N TYR A 122 2.89 0.50 -9.90
CA TYR A 122 3.57 1.58 -10.61
C TYR A 122 4.66 2.22 -9.73
N MET A 123 4.31 2.59 -8.49
CA MET A 123 5.25 3.22 -7.56
C MET A 123 6.43 2.31 -7.22
N ALA A 124 6.19 1.00 -7.07
CA ALA A 124 7.24 0.02 -6.81
C ALA A 124 8.21 -0.12 -8.00
N SER A 125 7.77 0.20 -9.22
CA SER A 125 8.57 0.06 -10.44
C SER A 125 9.28 1.34 -10.85
N LYS A 126 9.04 2.45 -10.14
CA LYS A 126 9.57 3.77 -10.50
C LYS A 126 10.95 4.01 -9.90
N GLU A 127 11.97 4.12 -10.75
CA GLU A 127 13.34 4.42 -10.30
C GLU A 127 13.47 5.81 -9.70
N SER A 128 14.27 5.92 -8.64
CA SER A 128 14.56 7.18 -7.95
C SER A 128 13.30 8.00 -7.63
N ASN A 129 12.22 7.32 -7.23
CA ASN A 129 10.90 7.90 -7.08
C ASN A 129 10.88 8.90 -5.91
N THR A 130 10.46 10.13 -6.20
CA THR A 130 10.14 11.15 -5.18
C THR A 130 8.69 11.64 -5.33
N SER A 131 7.88 10.92 -6.11
CA SER A 131 6.51 11.30 -6.45
C SER A 131 5.58 11.16 -5.25
N THR A 132 4.71 12.15 -5.08
CA THR A 132 3.63 12.12 -4.09
C THR A 132 2.28 11.81 -4.73
N GLU A 133 2.27 11.46 -6.02
CA GLU A 133 1.07 11.31 -6.84
C GLU A 133 0.57 9.86 -6.83
N TYR A 134 -0.04 9.47 -5.71
CA TYR A 134 -0.73 8.19 -5.56
C TYR A 134 -2.19 8.35 -6.02
N TRP A 135 -2.40 8.35 -7.34
CA TRP A 135 -3.74 8.57 -7.92
C TRP A 135 -4.29 7.30 -8.54
N TRP A 136 -5.61 7.13 -8.41
CA TRP A 136 -6.47 6.23 -9.17
C TRP A 136 -7.92 6.67 -9.10
#